data_AF-A0A6J2MYX4-F1
#
_entry.id   AF-A0A6J2MYX4-F1
#
_cell.length_a   1.000
_cell.length_b   1.000
_cell.length_c   1.000
_cell.angle_alpha   90.00
_cell.angle_beta   90.00
_cell.angle_gamma   90.00
#
_symmetry.space_group_name_H-M   'P 1'
#
loop_
_entity.id
_entity.type
_entity.pdbx_description
1 polymer ?
#
loop_
_entity_poly.entity_id
_entity_poly.type
_entity_poly.pdbx_seq_one_letter_code
_entity_poly.pdbx_strand_id
1 'polypeptide(L)'
;MFITVMFGAGCWELVNPWCSLVTLTAHLRQRGQVLPDATVALLGKDGHLVILSKDLEEGASQEPSTGSTLLQERGTYVLVQIINGEDGAPTRYESLLENLEDWCPELAEELCWLSGVPPTGNRRRRRTGTRRGHQEQGSPSRPQRLGSLLSRTR
;
A
#
# COMPACT_ATOMS: atom_id res chain seq x y z
N MET A 1 -20.25 13.93 -7.68
CA MET A 1 -18.97 13.92 -6.93
C MET A 1 -17.94 13.20 -7.81
N PHE A 2 -16.67 13.59 -7.82
CA PHE A 2 -15.65 12.99 -8.70
C PHE A 2 -14.42 12.58 -7.89
N ILE A 3 -13.63 11.65 -8.41
CA ILE A 3 -12.28 11.31 -7.93
C ILE A 3 -11.25 11.69 -8.98
N THR A 4 -10.00 11.82 -8.57
CA THR A 4 -8.87 12.09 -9.46
C THR A 4 -8.05 10.82 -9.63
N VAL A 5 -7.81 10.39 -10.88
CA VAL A 5 -6.94 9.26 -11.20
C VAL A 5 -5.74 9.76 -11.99
N MET A 6 -4.53 9.42 -11.54
CA MET A 6 -3.25 9.82 -12.14
C MET A 6 -2.60 8.66 -12.89
N PHE A 7 -2.03 8.92 -14.07
CA PHE A 7 -1.35 7.95 -14.94
C PHE A 7 -0.48 8.64 -16.00
N GLY A 8 0.37 7.89 -16.71
CA GLY A 8 1.25 8.37 -17.77
C GLY A 8 2.25 9.44 -17.32
N ALA A 9 2.66 10.30 -18.24
CA ALA A 9 3.56 11.43 -18.02
C ALA A 9 2.87 12.59 -17.24
N GLY A 10 2.37 12.33 -16.03
CA GLY A 10 1.68 13.32 -15.20
C GLY A 10 0.26 13.65 -15.65
N CYS A 11 -0.38 12.77 -16.44
CA CYS A 11 -1.79 12.91 -16.77
C CYS A 11 -2.65 12.61 -15.54
N TRP A 12 -3.79 13.30 -15.48
CA TRP A 12 -4.79 13.12 -14.44
C TRP A 12 -6.17 13.25 -15.06
N GLU A 13 -7.11 12.50 -14.51
CA GLU A 13 -8.47 12.46 -15.02
C GLU A 13 -9.49 12.46 -13.88
N LEU A 14 -10.53 13.28 -14.06
CA LEU A 14 -11.67 13.30 -13.16
C LEU A 14 -12.69 12.28 -13.64
N VAL A 15 -12.92 11.27 -12.82
CA VAL A 15 -13.89 10.20 -13.11
C VAL A 15 -14.99 10.19 -12.06
N ASN A 16 -16.20 9.85 -12.50
CA ASN A 16 -17.35 9.75 -11.62
C ASN A 16 -17.36 8.35 -10.98
N PRO A 17 -17.07 8.20 -9.67
CA PRO A 17 -17.09 6.88 -9.03
C PRO A 17 -18.50 6.27 -8.96
N TRP A 18 -19.55 7.06 -9.25
CA TRP A 18 -20.94 6.60 -9.27
C TRP A 18 -21.34 5.91 -10.59
N CYS A 19 -20.44 5.85 -11.59
CA CYS A 19 -20.68 5.00 -12.75
C CYS A 19 -20.42 3.53 -12.40
N SER A 20 -20.88 2.61 -13.27
CA SER A 20 -20.61 1.19 -13.08
C SER A 20 -19.10 0.93 -13.09
N LEU A 21 -18.66 -0.02 -12.26
CA LEU A 21 -17.24 -0.40 -12.20
C LEU A 21 -16.71 -0.84 -13.57
N VAL A 22 -17.55 -1.50 -14.37
CA VAL A 22 -17.22 -1.91 -15.74
C VAL A 22 -16.91 -0.71 -16.64
N THR A 23 -17.77 0.32 -16.62
CA THR A 23 -17.55 1.55 -17.40
C THR A 23 -16.33 2.32 -16.90
N LEU A 24 -16.16 2.44 -15.59
CA LEU A 24 -14.99 3.06 -14.99
C LEU A 24 -13.70 2.36 -15.43
N THR A 25 -13.68 1.03 -15.33
CA THR A 25 -12.52 0.20 -15.67
C THR A 25 -12.20 0.29 -17.16
N ALA A 26 -13.19 0.18 -18.04
CA ALA A 26 -12.99 0.31 -19.48
C ALA A 26 -12.42 1.69 -19.87
N HIS A 27 -12.96 2.75 -19.26
CA HIS A 27 -12.50 4.12 -19.48
C HIS A 27 -11.04 4.31 -19.04
N LEU A 28 -10.69 3.85 -17.84
CA LEU A 28 -9.34 3.95 -17.32
C LEU A 28 -8.34 3.12 -18.13
N ARG A 29 -8.73 1.93 -18.62
CA ARG A 29 -7.89 1.12 -19.53
C ARG A 29 -7.62 1.85 -20.84
N GLN A 30 -8.66 2.42 -21.44
CA GLN A 30 -8.55 3.16 -22.69
C GLN A 30 -7.62 4.38 -22.54
N ARG A 31 -7.76 5.12 -21.44
CA ARG A 31 -7.00 6.35 -21.19
C ARG A 31 -5.56 6.06 -20.75
N GLY A 32 -5.37 5.04 -19.92
CA GLY A 32 -4.07 4.54 -19.47
C GLY A 32 -3.33 3.69 -20.51
N GLN A 33 -3.89 3.50 -21.71
CA GLN A 33 -3.31 2.67 -22.78
C GLN A 33 -2.97 1.24 -22.32
N VAL A 34 -3.81 0.69 -21.43
CA VAL A 34 -3.62 -0.64 -20.85
C VAL A 34 -4.16 -1.70 -21.79
N LEU A 35 -3.47 -2.85 -21.85
CA LEU A 35 -3.93 -4.02 -22.60
C LEU A 35 -5.36 -4.43 -22.18
N PRO A 36 -6.23 -4.80 -23.14
CA PRO A 36 -7.61 -5.18 -22.85
C PRO A 36 -7.77 -6.32 -21.85
N ASP A 37 -6.80 -7.23 -21.78
CA ASP A 37 -6.83 -8.42 -20.91
C ASP A 37 -6.03 -8.23 -19.60
N ALA A 38 -5.37 -7.08 -19.43
CA ALA A 38 -4.62 -6.81 -18.22
C ALA A 38 -5.56 -6.42 -17.07
N THR A 39 -5.22 -6.88 -15.86
CA THR A 39 -5.93 -6.49 -14.64
C THR A 39 -5.40 -5.13 -14.18
N VAL A 40 -6.31 -4.22 -13.81
CA VAL A 40 -5.95 -2.87 -13.34
C VAL A 40 -6.48 -2.65 -11.93
N ALA A 41 -5.85 -1.74 -11.20
CA ALA A 41 -6.22 -1.35 -9.85
C ALA A 41 -6.01 0.15 -9.65
N LEU A 42 -6.62 0.70 -8.61
CA LEU A 42 -6.43 2.06 -8.15
C LEU A 42 -5.73 2.03 -6.79
N LEU A 43 -4.57 2.66 -6.71
CA LEU A 43 -3.84 2.84 -5.45
C LEU A 43 -4.14 4.23 -4.89
N GLY A 44 -4.80 4.29 -3.74
CA GLY A 44 -5.07 5.54 -3.04
C GLY A 44 -3.81 6.14 -2.44
N LYS A 45 -3.83 7.46 -2.22
CA LYS A 45 -2.74 8.18 -1.54
C LYS A 45 -2.49 7.70 -0.10
N ASP A 46 -3.47 7.05 0.49
CA ASP A 46 -3.42 6.38 1.79
C ASP A 46 -2.78 4.99 1.75
N GLY A 47 -2.40 4.49 0.57
CA GLY A 47 -1.85 3.16 0.35
C GLY A 47 -2.92 2.08 0.15
N HIS A 48 -4.21 2.43 0.13
CA HIS A 48 -5.26 1.45 -0.08
C HIS A 48 -5.37 1.06 -1.56
N LEU A 49 -5.17 -0.23 -1.88
CA LEU A 49 -5.29 -0.76 -3.24
C LEU A 49 -6.71 -1.27 -3.49
N VAL A 50 -7.33 -0.79 -4.57
CA VAL A 50 -8.66 -1.22 -5.04
C VAL A 50 -8.50 -1.92 -6.39
N ILE A 51 -8.72 -3.24 -6.42
CA ILE A 51 -8.61 -4.03 -7.65
C ILE A 51 -9.87 -3.83 -8.50
N LEU A 52 -9.68 -3.48 -9.78
CA LEU A 52 -10.73 -3.30 -10.78
C LEU A 52 -10.73 -4.50 -11.74
N SER A 53 -11.05 -5.68 -11.20
CA SER A 53 -11.15 -6.92 -11.98
C SER A 53 -12.52 -7.08 -12.62
N LYS A 54 -12.52 -7.65 -13.83
CA LYS A 54 -13.73 -7.94 -14.62
C LYS A 54 -14.47 -9.19 -14.09
N ASP A 55 -13.73 -10.07 -13.42
CA ASP A 55 -14.18 -11.41 -13.01
C ASP A 55 -14.88 -11.43 -11.64
N LEU A 56 -15.11 -10.27 -11.03
CA LEU A 56 -15.87 -10.16 -9.79
C LEU A 56 -17.36 -10.55 -9.96
N GLU A 57 -17.80 -10.81 -11.19
CA GLU A 57 -19.16 -11.18 -11.55
C GLU A 57 -19.42 -12.70 -11.63
N GLU A 58 -18.42 -13.57 -11.44
CA GLU A 58 -18.59 -15.01 -11.63
C GLU A 58 -18.44 -15.80 -10.32
N GLY A 59 -19.44 -15.66 -9.44
CA GLY A 59 -19.68 -16.65 -8.38
C GLY A 59 -19.95 -16.16 -6.96
N ALA A 60 -20.83 -15.18 -6.73
CA ALA A 60 -21.75 -15.10 -5.60
C ALA A 60 -22.45 -13.73 -5.55
N SER A 61 -23.78 -13.73 -5.65
CA SER A 61 -24.68 -12.68 -5.15
C SER A 61 -24.36 -11.21 -5.50
N GLN A 62 -24.79 -10.81 -6.71
CA GLN A 62 -25.70 -9.68 -6.95
C GLN A 62 -25.51 -8.41 -6.07
N GLU A 63 -24.69 -7.48 -6.54
CA GLU A 63 -25.00 -6.05 -6.70
C GLU A 63 -24.03 -5.45 -7.72
N PRO A 64 -24.46 -4.55 -8.62
CA PRO A 64 -23.54 -3.78 -9.45
C PRO A 64 -22.67 -2.95 -8.52
N SER A 65 -21.48 -3.46 -8.20
CA SER A 65 -20.51 -2.77 -7.37
C SER A 65 -20.22 -1.43 -8.02
N THR A 66 -20.73 -0.36 -7.40
CA THR A 66 -20.50 1.00 -7.88
C THR A 66 -19.15 1.41 -7.32
N GLY A 67 -18.29 2.04 -8.13
CA GLY A 67 -16.95 2.44 -7.70
C GLY A 67 -16.96 3.26 -6.39
N SER A 68 -18.04 3.96 -6.08
CA SER A 68 -18.24 4.74 -4.86
C SER A 68 -18.28 3.95 -3.55
N THR A 69 -18.52 2.63 -3.56
CA THR A 69 -18.42 1.80 -2.34
C THR A 69 -16.97 1.52 -1.96
N LEU A 70 -16.08 1.52 -2.96
CA LEU A 70 -14.66 1.19 -2.82
C LEU A 70 -13.75 2.42 -2.86
N LEU A 71 -14.20 3.49 -3.51
CA LEU A 71 -13.41 4.69 -3.78
C LEU A 71 -13.93 5.84 -2.92
N GLN A 72 -13.02 6.43 -2.17
CA GLN A 72 -13.26 7.60 -1.36
C GLN A 72 -13.57 8.79 -2.27
N GLU A 73 -14.69 9.46 -1.97
CA GLU A 73 -15.10 10.66 -2.68
C GLU A 73 -14.02 11.74 -2.63
N ARG A 74 -13.74 12.37 -3.79
CA ARG A 74 -12.66 13.37 -3.95
C ARG A 74 -11.26 12.82 -3.63
N GLY A 75 -11.11 11.51 -3.53
CA GLY A 75 -9.83 10.85 -3.38
C GLY A 75 -8.94 11.04 -4.62
N THR A 76 -7.64 10.92 -4.38
CA THR A 76 -6.62 10.88 -5.43
C THR A 76 -6.04 9.49 -5.49
N TYR A 77 -6.07 8.92 -6.68
CA TYR A 77 -5.65 7.55 -6.95
C TYR A 77 -4.60 7.54 -8.06
N VAL A 78 -3.70 6.56 -8.01
CA VAL A 78 -2.76 6.23 -9.08
C VAL A 78 -3.27 4.97 -9.78
N LEU A 79 -3.28 4.98 -11.11
CA LEU A 79 -3.62 3.80 -11.89
C LEU A 79 -2.46 2.81 -11.87
N VAL A 80 -2.76 1.57 -11.51
CA VAL A 80 -1.80 0.48 -11.36
C VAL A 80 -2.22 -0.69 -12.23
N GLN A 81 -1.26 -1.31 -12.91
CA GLN A 81 -1.44 -2.56 -13.62
C GLN A 81 -0.96 -3.73 -12.75
N ILE A 82 -1.75 -4.80 -12.72
CA ILE A 82 -1.39 -6.04 -12.04
C ILE A 82 -0.85 -7.02 -13.08
N ILE A 83 0.39 -7.46 -12.87
CA ILE A 83 1.02 -8.54 -13.63
C ILE A 83 0.82 -9.83 -12.83
N ASN A 84 0.01 -10.72 -13.39
CA ASN A 84 -0.21 -12.05 -12.83
C ASN A 84 0.91 -12.99 -13.29
N GLY A 85 1.37 -13.84 -12.37
CA GLY A 85 2.32 -14.91 -12.67
C GLY A 85 1.63 -16.10 -13.32
N GLU A 86 2.42 -17.13 -13.62
CA GLU A 86 1.97 -18.36 -14.30
C GLU A 86 0.85 -19.10 -13.55
N ASP A 87 0.79 -18.93 -12.22
CA ASP A 87 -0.24 -19.52 -11.34
C ASP A 87 -1.51 -18.66 -11.21
N GLY A 88 -1.64 -17.56 -11.95
CA GLY A 88 -2.78 -16.63 -11.87
C GLY A 88 -2.78 -15.72 -10.65
N ALA A 89 -1.83 -15.86 -9.73
CA ALA A 89 -1.65 -14.97 -8.59
C ALA A 89 -0.97 -13.64 -8.98
N PRO A 90 -1.37 -12.50 -8.38
CA PRO A 90 -0.68 -11.21 -8.57
C PRO A 90 0.78 -11.36 -8.18
N THR A 91 1.68 -11.25 -9.15
CA THR A 91 3.13 -11.37 -8.90
C THR A 91 3.77 -10.00 -8.78
N ARG A 92 3.24 -9.01 -9.49
CA ARG A 92 3.79 -7.65 -9.46
C ARG A 92 2.74 -6.59 -9.74
N TYR A 93 2.89 -5.46 -9.06
CA TYR A 93 2.08 -4.27 -9.25
C TYR A 93 2.94 -3.17 -9.88
N GLU A 94 2.54 -2.69 -11.06
CA GLU A 94 3.22 -1.62 -11.79
C GLU A 94 2.39 -0.34 -11.81
N SER A 95 3.00 0.75 -11.38
CA SER A 95 2.41 2.08 -11.58
C SER A 95 2.39 2.43 -13.06
N LEU A 96 1.24 2.86 -13.57
CA LEU A 96 1.14 3.47 -14.89
C LEU A 96 1.45 4.95 -14.87
N LEU A 97 1.60 5.56 -13.69
CA LEU A 97 2.13 6.92 -13.54
C LEU A 97 3.65 6.88 -13.64
N GLU A 98 4.20 7.67 -14.57
CA GLU A 98 5.63 7.84 -14.75
C GLU A 98 6.23 8.62 -13.58
N ASN A 99 7.47 8.27 -13.21
CA ASN A 99 8.20 8.90 -12.12
C ASN A 99 7.42 8.92 -10.80
N LEU A 100 6.66 7.85 -10.49
CA LEU A 100 5.89 7.76 -9.24
C LEU A 100 6.76 8.05 -8.01
N GLU A 101 8.04 7.66 -8.04
CA GLU A 101 9.02 7.94 -6.99
C GLU A 101 9.28 9.44 -6.75
N ASP A 102 9.16 10.27 -7.79
CA ASP A 102 9.30 11.72 -7.68
C ASP A 102 8.01 12.38 -7.16
N TRP A 103 6.85 11.84 -7.53
CA TRP A 103 5.54 12.37 -7.13
C TRP A 103 5.14 11.94 -5.71
N CYS A 104 5.27 10.64 -5.42
CA CYS A 104 4.79 9.96 -4.23
C CYS A 104 5.70 8.76 -3.91
N PRO A 105 6.89 8.97 -3.34
CA PRO A 105 7.82 7.88 -3.01
C PRO A 105 7.22 6.86 -2.03
N GLU A 106 6.30 7.28 -1.15
CA GLU A 106 5.61 6.39 -0.23
C GLU A 106 4.76 5.34 -0.95
N LEU A 107 4.10 5.73 -2.06
CA LEU A 107 3.30 4.81 -2.86
C LEU A 107 4.17 3.87 -3.70
N ALA A 108 5.32 4.35 -4.17
CA ALA A 108 6.30 3.50 -4.85
C ALA A 108 6.83 2.41 -3.89
N GLU A 109 7.13 2.77 -2.64
CA GLU A 109 7.50 1.80 -1.60
C GLU A 109 6.37 0.78 -1.34
N GLU A 110 5.12 1.23 -1.27
CA GLU A 110 3.96 0.35 -1.07
C GLU A 110 3.80 -0.67 -2.21
N LEU A 111 3.95 -0.24 -3.47
CA LEU A 111 3.91 -1.16 -4.61
C LEU A 111 5.03 -2.21 -4.58
N CYS A 112 6.23 -1.85 -4.11
CA CYS A 112 7.31 -2.81 -3.90
C CYS A 112 6.95 -3.84 -2.83
N TRP A 113 6.39 -3.40 -1.70
CA TRP A 113 5.92 -4.29 -0.64
C TRP A 113 4.84 -5.26 -1.12
N LEU A 114 3.85 -4.75 -1.85
CA LEU A 114 2.77 -5.56 -2.43
C LEU A 114 3.30 -6.58 -3.46
N SER A 115 4.36 -6.23 -4.18
CA SER A 115 5.02 -7.12 -5.15
C SER A 115 6.02 -8.10 -4.51
N GLY A 116 6.24 -8.04 -3.19
CA GLY A 116 7.24 -8.86 -2.51
C GLY A 116 8.69 -8.57 -2.89
N VAL A 117 8.95 -7.45 -3.57
CA VAL A 117 10.29 -7.04 -4.01
C VAL A 117 10.90 -6.17 -2.90
N PRO A 118 12.12 -6.46 -2.42
CA PRO A 118 12.78 -5.58 -1.46
C PRO A 118 12.95 -4.19 -2.10
N PRO A 119 12.59 -3.09 -1.40
CA PRO A 119 12.75 -1.76 -1.97
C PRO A 119 14.23 -1.52 -2.33
N THR A 120 14.48 -1.20 -3.61
CA THR A 120 15.79 -0.76 -4.12
C THR A 120 16.07 0.62 -3.55
N GLY A 121 16.50 0.68 -2.30
CA GLY A 121 16.74 1.94 -1.63
C GLY A 121 17.19 1.72 -0.21
N ASN A 122 18.39 2.21 0.08
CA ASN A 122 19.07 2.13 1.37
C ASN A 122 18.37 2.93 2.51
N ARG A 123 17.04 3.03 2.50
CA ARG A 123 16.20 3.73 3.50
C ARG A 123 15.73 2.82 4.63
N ARG A 124 16.36 1.66 4.83
CA ARG A 124 16.10 0.72 5.94
C ARG A 124 16.48 1.26 7.33
N ARG A 125 16.54 2.58 7.51
CA ARG A 125 16.95 3.24 8.75
C ARG A 125 16.14 4.49 9.05
N ARG A 126 14.80 4.45 8.93
CA ARG A 126 13.96 5.51 9.50
C ARG A 126 12.49 5.12 9.75
N ARG A 127 12.23 3.90 10.23
CA ARG A 127 11.09 3.69 11.13
C ARG A 127 11.64 3.42 12.52
N THR A 128 11.82 4.52 13.24
CA THR A 128 12.04 4.56 14.68
C THR A 128 10.83 3.91 15.34
N GLY A 129 10.90 2.62 15.60
CA GLY A 129 9.98 1.94 16.49
C GLY A 129 10.26 2.37 17.92
N THR A 130 9.71 3.50 18.34
CA THR A 130 9.53 3.78 19.76
C THR A 130 8.65 2.69 20.38
N ARG A 131 9.03 2.24 21.58
CA ARG A 131 8.26 1.39 22.52
C ARG A 131 8.14 -0.11 22.20
N ARG A 132 9.02 -0.89 22.85
CA ARG A 132 8.56 -1.96 23.75
C ARG A 132 9.21 -1.79 25.11
N GLY A 133 8.53 -1.06 25.98
CA GLY A 133 8.62 -1.26 27.42
C GLY A 133 7.47 -2.17 27.83
N HIS A 134 7.79 -3.33 28.40
CA HIS A 134 6.93 -4.16 29.24
C HIS A 134 7.90 -5.09 29.98
N GLN A 135 8.42 -4.68 31.14
CA GLN A 135 7.84 -4.94 32.47
C GLN A 135 7.48 -6.43 32.65
N GLU A 136 8.35 -7.16 33.36
CA GLU A 136 7.87 -8.08 34.37
C GLU A 136 8.50 -7.70 35.71
N GLN A 137 7.61 -7.44 36.65
CA GLN A 137 7.86 -7.08 38.04
C GLN A 137 8.32 -8.33 38.81
N GLY A 138 9.21 -8.12 39.76
CA GLY A 138 9.64 -9.17 40.69
C GLY A 138 10.43 -8.62 41.88
N SER A 139 9.94 -7.52 42.47
CA SER A 139 9.98 -7.10 43.89
C SER A 139 11.28 -7.15 44.74
N PRO A 140 11.36 -6.30 45.80
CA PRO A 140 12.59 -5.60 46.17
C PRO A 140 13.17 -6.07 47.51
N SER A 141 14.49 -5.97 47.70
CA SER A 141 15.05 -5.87 49.06
C SER A 141 16.46 -5.30 49.11
N ARG A 142 16.48 -4.04 49.58
CA ARG A 142 17.44 -3.46 50.53
C ARG A 142 18.69 -2.74 49.99
N PRO A 143 18.80 -1.42 50.23
CA PRO A 143 20.04 -0.67 50.10
C PRO A 143 20.78 -0.68 51.44
N GLN A 144 22.11 -0.86 51.46
CA GLN A 144 22.93 -0.24 52.49
C GLN A 144 24.42 -0.19 52.13
N ARG A 145 24.94 1.03 52.27
CA ARG A 145 26.34 1.45 52.22
C ARG A 145 27.15 0.92 53.41
N LEU A 146 28.45 1.25 53.36
CA LEU A 146 29.53 1.07 54.35
C LEU A 146 30.13 -0.35 54.32
N GLY A 147 31.44 -0.56 54.34
CA GLY A 147 32.58 0.32 54.61
C GLY A 147 33.73 -0.59 55.05
N SER A 148 34.95 -0.22 54.67
CA SER A 148 36.20 -0.42 55.42
C SER A 148 36.65 -1.83 55.87
N LEU A 149 37.82 -2.21 55.32
CA LEU A 149 39.06 -2.65 56.00
C LEU A 149 39.15 -4.01 56.74
N LEU A 150 40.39 -4.53 56.69
CA LEU A 150 41.08 -5.58 57.49
C LEU A 150 40.86 -7.02 57.02
N SER A 151 41.82 -7.97 57.02
CA SER A 151 43.29 -8.05 57.21
C SER A 151 43.65 -9.52 56.90
N ARG A 152 44.68 -9.80 56.09
CA ARG A 152 45.98 -10.40 56.46
C ARG A 152 46.00 -11.85 57.03
N THR A 153 46.94 -12.62 56.48
CA THR A 153 47.58 -13.90 56.93
C THR A 153 46.72 -15.17 56.82
N ARG A 154 47.25 -16.31 56.38
CA ARG A 154 48.55 -16.92 56.68
C ARG A 154 49.05 -17.80 55.53
#